data_AF-A0A0H3UAD0-F1
#
_entry.id   AF-A0A0H3UAD0-F1
#
_cell.length_a   1.000
_cell.length_b   1.000
_cell.length_c   1.000
_cell.angle_alpha   90.00
_cell.angle_beta   90.00
_cell.angle_gamma   90.00
#
_symmetry.space_group_name_H-M   'P 1'
#
loop_
_entity.id
_entity.type
_entity.pdbx_description
1 polymer ?
#
loop_
_entity_poly.entity_id
_entity_poly.type
_entity_poly.pdbx_seq_one_letter_code
_entity_poly.pdbx_strand_id
1 'polypeptide(L)'
;MVYSNLKENLPEGFEMLILTSQKFISECYGNDIVCLAMPLKLDDFISTINMMAEELERKRRRARLAPKVRNEKDTQTIAEAKEVLMVRNHMTEDEAHRYIQKNSMDSGNSLVETAKMILALMRN
;
A
#
# COMPACT_ATOMS: atom_id res chain seq x y z
N MET A 1 27.63 5.23 1.46
CA MET A 1 28.13 5.36 0.06
C MET A 1 27.01 5.92 -0.82
N VAL A 2 27.29 6.36 -2.05
CA VAL A 2 26.29 6.95 -2.97
C VAL A 2 25.05 6.06 -3.15
N TYR A 3 25.22 4.73 -3.18
CA TYR A 3 24.11 3.79 -3.34
C TYR A 3 23.18 3.71 -2.10
N SER A 4 23.70 3.99 -0.91
CA SER A 4 22.90 3.97 0.34
C SER A 4 21.86 5.09 0.34
N ASN A 5 22.28 6.29 -0.05
CA ASN A 5 21.38 7.44 -0.19
C ASN A 5 20.31 7.20 -1.27
N LEU A 6 20.66 6.52 -2.36
CA LEU A 6 19.68 6.16 -3.40
C LEU A 6 18.63 5.18 -2.87
N LYS A 7 19.05 4.21 -2.05
CA LYS A 7 18.10 3.28 -1.41
C LYS A 7 17.16 4.01 -0.46
N GLU A 8 17.66 4.93 0.37
CA GLU A 8 16.83 5.69 1.30
C GLU A 8 15.78 6.57 0.61
N ASN A 9 16.08 7.05 -0.61
CA ASN A 9 15.16 7.85 -1.42
C ASN A 9 14.28 7.01 -2.36
N LEU A 10 14.39 5.68 -2.31
CA LEU A 10 13.63 4.81 -3.21
C LEU A 10 12.18 4.69 -2.71
N PRO A 11 11.16 4.88 -3.56
CA PRO A 11 9.77 4.74 -3.14
C PRO A 11 9.45 3.32 -2.65
N GLU A 12 8.45 3.22 -1.78
CA GLU A 12 7.99 1.92 -1.28
C GLU A 12 7.52 1.01 -2.43
N GLY A 13 7.93 -0.26 -2.40
CA GLY A 13 7.61 -1.23 -3.45
C GLY A 13 8.54 -1.20 -4.66
N PHE A 14 9.66 -0.49 -4.59
CA PHE A 14 10.76 -0.63 -5.55
C PHE A 14 11.89 -1.46 -4.94
N GLU A 15 12.53 -2.27 -5.78
CA GLU A 15 13.73 -3.02 -5.43
C GLU A 15 14.93 -2.50 -6.23
N MET A 16 16.13 -2.64 -5.67
CA MET A 16 17.37 -2.15 -6.26
C MET A 16 18.34 -3.31 -6.46
N LEU A 17 18.97 -3.36 -7.62
CA LEU A 17 20.05 -4.29 -7.97
C LEU A 17 21.33 -3.48 -8.22
N ILE A 18 22.42 -3.85 -7.57
CA ILE A 18 23.73 -3.22 -7.77
C ILE A 18 24.62 -4.16 -8.59
N LEU A 19 25.18 -3.64 -9.67
CA LEU A 19 26.25 -4.31 -10.43
C LEU A 19 27.56 -3.62 -10.09
N THR A 20 28.53 -4.36 -9.54
CA THR A 20 29.83 -3.80 -9.15
C THR A 20 30.96 -4.80 -9.37
N SER A 21 32.21 -4.36 -9.32
CA SER A 21 33.35 -5.29 -9.41
C SER A 21 33.47 -6.14 -8.14
N GLN A 22 34.05 -7.34 -8.25
CA GLN A 22 34.28 -8.23 -7.10
C GLN A 22 34.99 -7.55 -5.92
N LYS A 23 35.83 -6.54 -6.18
CA LYS A 23 36.58 -5.81 -5.14
C LYS A 23 35.68 -5.01 -4.18
N PHE A 24 34.53 -4.54 -4.66
CA PHE A 24 33.63 -3.67 -3.91
C PHE A 24 32.34 -4.40 -3.47
N ILE A 25 32.13 -5.65 -3.90
CA ILE A 25 30.88 -6.35 -3.61
C ILE A 25 30.72 -6.68 -2.13
N SER A 26 31.81 -7.01 -1.44
CA SER A 26 31.82 -7.24 0.02
C SER A 26 31.34 -6.03 0.81
N GLU A 27 31.59 -4.82 0.31
CA GLU A 27 31.16 -3.57 0.93
C GLU A 27 29.69 -3.24 0.67
N CYS A 28 29.05 -3.94 -0.26
CA CYS A 28 27.62 -3.77 -0.58
C CYS A 28 26.71 -4.73 0.18
N TYR A 29 27.26 -5.81 0.76
CA TYR A 29 26.50 -6.74 1.60
C TYR A 29 26.15 -6.09 2.94
N GLY A 30 24.85 -6.06 3.29
CA GLY A 30 24.36 -5.59 4.59
C GLY A 30 23.20 -4.60 4.53
N ASN A 31 22.81 -4.12 3.34
CA ASN A 31 21.79 -3.08 3.20
C ASN A 31 20.46 -3.58 2.61
N ASP A 32 20.09 -4.86 2.67
CA ASP A 32 18.90 -5.42 1.98
C ASP A 32 18.90 -5.10 0.46
N ILE A 33 20.08 -4.99 -0.16
CA ILE A 33 20.24 -4.74 -1.60
C ILE A 33 20.85 -5.97 -2.23
N VAL A 34 20.24 -6.43 -3.32
CA VAL A 34 20.79 -7.52 -4.13
C VAL A 34 21.99 -6.98 -4.92
N CYS A 35 23.11 -7.68 -4.87
CA CYS A 35 24.36 -7.27 -5.51
C CYS A 35 24.90 -8.38 -6.41
N LEU A 36 25.35 -8.03 -7.61
CA LEU A 36 26.03 -8.94 -8.53
C LEU A 36 27.42 -8.43 -8.88
N ALA A 37 28.38 -9.36 -8.90
CA ALA A 37 29.77 -9.06 -9.20
C ALA A 37 30.04 -9.15 -10.70
N MET A 38 30.77 -8.19 -11.23
CA MET A 38 31.31 -8.23 -12.59
C MET A 38 32.68 -8.89 -12.62
N PRO A 39 33.00 -9.67 -13.68
CA PRO A 39 32.13 -10.03 -14.80
C PRO A 39 31.13 -11.14 -14.42
N LEU A 40 29.86 -10.96 -14.77
CA LEU A 40 28.78 -11.93 -14.53
C LEU A 40 28.34 -12.62 -15.83
N LYS A 41 27.83 -13.85 -15.70
CA LYS A 41 27.19 -14.55 -16.82
C LYS A 41 25.78 -14.02 -17.02
N LEU A 42 25.32 -14.05 -18.27
CA LEU A 42 23.98 -13.58 -18.62
C LEU A 42 22.88 -14.41 -17.91
N ASP A 43 23.12 -15.71 -17.72
CA ASP A 43 22.22 -16.60 -16.97
C ASP A 43 22.09 -16.18 -15.50
N ASP A 44 23.20 -15.77 -14.87
CA ASP A 44 23.20 -15.31 -13.48
C ASP A 44 22.39 -14.00 -13.33
N PHE A 45 22.50 -13.11 -14.33
CA PHE A 45 21.74 -11.86 -14.37
C PHE A 45 20.24 -12.12 -14.48
N ILE A 46 19.82 -12.93 -15.46
CA ILE A 46 18.43 -13.26 -15.70
C ILE A 46 17.82 -13.95 -14.49
N SER A 47 18.55 -14.91 -13.90
CA SER A 47 18.09 -15.64 -12.72
C SER A 47 17.86 -14.71 -11.54
N THR A 48 18.76 -13.75 -11.32
CA THR A 48 18.65 -12.77 -10.23
C THR A 48 17.47 -11.82 -10.44
N ILE A 49 17.28 -11.33 -11.67
CA ILE A 49 16.12 -10.46 -11.99
C ILE A 49 14.81 -11.21 -11.79
N ASN A 50 14.71 -12.46 -12.25
CA ASN A 50 13.50 -13.26 -12.09
C ASN A 50 13.16 -13.48 -10.61
N MET A 51 14.17 -13.79 -9.78
CA MET A 51 14.01 -13.91 -8.33
C MET A 51 13.45 -12.62 -7.71
N MET A 52 14.02 -11.46 -8.05
CA MET A 52 13.55 -10.16 -7.55
C MET A 52 12.12 -9.84 -8.02
N ALA A 53 11.82 -10.12 -9.29
CA ALA A 53 10.49 -9.90 -9.86
C ALA A 53 9.42 -10.76 -9.16
N GLU A 54 9.72 -12.03 -8.91
CA GLU A 54 8.82 -12.95 -8.20
C GLU A 54 8.61 -12.50 -6.75
N GLU A 55 9.67 -12.06 -6.06
CA GLU A 55 9.56 -11.56 -4.70
C GLU A 55 8.67 -10.31 -4.63
N LEU A 56 8.85 -9.38 -5.58
CA LEU A 56 8.03 -8.18 -5.68
C LEU A 56 6.56 -8.52 -5.96
N GLU A 57 6.30 -9.47 -6.87
CA GLU A 57 4.95 -9.93 -7.15
C GLU A 57 4.31 -10.58 -5.94
N ARG A 58 5.06 -11.39 -5.19
CA ARG A 58 4.62 -12.02 -3.94
C ARG A 58 4.29 -10.97 -2.88
N LYS A 59 5.13 -9.94 -2.70
CA LYS A 59 4.85 -8.81 -1.79
C LYS A 59 3.57 -8.07 -2.19
N ARG A 60 3.40 -7.77 -3.48
CA ARG A 60 2.17 -7.14 -4.02
C ARG A 60 0.93 -8.00 -3.79
N ARG A 61 1.00 -9.30 -4.05
CA ARG A 61 -0.10 -10.25 -3.78
C ARG A 61 -0.43 -10.29 -2.29
N ARG A 62 0.58 -10.36 -1.41
CA ARG A 62 0.38 -10.32 0.05
C ARG A 62 -0.25 -9.01 0.50
N ALA A 63 0.16 -7.86 -0.03
CA ALA A 63 -0.46 -6.58 0.29
C ALA A 63 -1.93 -6.48 -0.16
N ARG A 64 -2.27 -7.10 -1.30
CA ARG A 64 -3.66 -7.18 -1.79
C ARG A 64 -4.53 -8.15 -0.97
N LEU A 65 -3.93 -9.26 -0.53
CA LEU A 65 -4.61 -10.30 0.25
C LEU A 65 -4.64 -9.99 1.75
N ALA A 66 -3.75 -9.12 2.22
CA ALA A 66 -3.76 -8.63 3.59
C ALA A 66 -5.11 -7.95 3.84
N PRO A 67 -5.82 -8.29 4.93
CA PRO A 67 -7.04 -7.60 5.29
C PRO A 67 -6.69 -6.12 5.40
N LYS A 68 -7.40 -5.28 4.64
CA LYS A 68 -7.26 -3.83 4.64
C LYS A 68 -7.30 -3.41 6.12
N VAL A 69 -6.15 -3.05 6.69
CA VAL A 69 -6.05 -2.58 8.07
C VAL A 69 -7.08 -1.47 8.15
N ARG A 70 -8.14 -1.66 8.94
CA ARG A 70 -9.12 -0.60 9.21
C ARG A 70 -8.33 0.50 9.87
N ASN A 71 -7.87 1.44 9.06
CA ASN A 71 -7.10 2.58 9.51
C ASN A 71 -8.00 3.28 10.54
N GLU A 72 -7.49 3.63 11.72
CA GLU A 72 -8.30 4.28 12.75
C GLU A 72 -9.03 5.51 12.17
N LYS A 73 -8.37 6.19 11.23
CA LYS A 73 -8.91 7.28 10.40
C LYS A 73 -10.15 6.89 9.59
N ASP A 74 -10.17 5.70 9.00
CA ASP A 74 -11.32 5.21 8.23
C ASP A 74 -12.51 4.91 9.15
N THR A 75 -12.23 4.34 10.33
CA THR A 75 -13.25 4.10 11.35
C THR A 75 -13.84 5.41 11.87
N GLN A 76 -12.98 6.41 12.11
CA GLN A 76 -13.39 7.75 12.52
C GLN A 76 -14.21 8.45 11.45
N THR A 77 -13.83 8.32 10.17
CA THR A 77 -14.59 8.89 9.05
C THR A 77 -16.02 8.32 8.98
N ILE A 78 -16.18 7.02 9.23
CA ILE A 78 -17.51 6.38 9.27
C ILE A 78 -18.31 6.87 10.48
N ALA A 79 -17.67 7.05 11.64
CA ALA A 79 -18.33 7.58 12.84
C ALA A 79 -18.83 9.01 12.64
N GLU A 80 -18.00 9.89 12.06
CA GLU A 80 -18.40 11.26 11.70
C GLU A 80 -19.57 11.28 10.72
N ALA A 81 -19.55 10.43 9.70
CA ALA A 81 -20.66 10.33 8.75
C ALA A 81 -21.96 9.86 9.42
N LYS A 82 -21.88 8.91 10.36
CA LYS A 82 -23.04 8.49 11.16
C LYS A 82 -23.58 9.64 12.00
N GLU A 83 -22.72 10.39 12.68
CA GLU A 83 -23.13 11.53 13.52
C GLU A 83 -23.88 12.59 12.70
N VAL A 84 -23.38 12.92 11.52
CA VAL A 84 -24.05 13.87 10.61
C VAL A 84 -25.43 13.35 10.18
N LEU A 85 -25.56 12.05 9.87
CA LEU A 85 -26.86 11.45 9.54
C LEU A 85 -27.82 11.44 10.73
N MET A 86 -27.31 11.22 11.94
CA MET A 86 -28.11 11.25 13.16
C MET A 86 -28.64 12.65 13.45
N VAL A 87 -27.80 13.68 13.33
CA VAL A 87 -28.16 15.07 13.61
C VAL A 87 -29.07 15.64 12.51
N ARG A 88 -28.71 15.45 11.23
CA ARG A 88 -29.38 16.11 10.10
C ARG A 88 -30.61 15.35 9.61
N ASN A 89 -30.57 14.01 9.64
CA ASN A 89 -31.65 13.16 9.12
C ASN A 89 -32.45 12.47 10.23
N HIS A 90 -32.21 12.79 11.51
CA HIS A 90 -32.88 12.20 12.68
C HIS A 90 -32.87 10.67 12.68
N MET A 91 -31.81 10.07 12.14
CA MET A 91 -31.62 8.63 12.12
C MET A 91 -31.04 8.15 13.44
N THR A 92 -31.40 6.93 13.86
CA THR A 92 -30.67 6.21 14.90
C THR A 92 -29.31 5.72 14.38
N GLU A 93 -28.38 5.35 15.28
CA GLU A 93 -27.06 4.87 14.85
C GLU A 93 -27.16 3.65 13.92
N ASP A 94 -28.08 2.73 14.22
CA ASP A 94 -28.34 1.53 13.41
C ASP A 94 -28.90 1.89 12.03
N GLU A 95 -29.79 2.87 11.95
CA GLU A 95 -30.36 3.35 10.69
C GLU A 95 -29.30 4.07 9.85
N ALA A 96 -28.46 4.90 10.47
CA ALA A 96 -27.33 5.53 9.79
C ALA A 96 -26.33 4.49 9.28
N HIS A 97 -26.06 3.43 10.06
CA HIS A 97 -25.18 2.35 9.62
C HIS A 97 -25.75 1.57 8.43
N ARG A 98 -27.03 1.19 8.49
CA ARG A 98 -27.73 0.52 7.38
C ARG A 98 -27.81 1.41 6.15
N TYR A 99 -28.01 2.72 6.32
CA TYR A 99 -28.07 3.68 5.23
C TYR A 99 -26.74 3.76 4.47
N ILE A 100 -25.61 3.89 5.19
CA ILE A 100 -24.27 3.90 4.59
C ILE A 100 -23.99 2.56 3.90
N GLN A 101 -24.33 1.44 4.55
CA GLN A 101 -24.11 0.11 4.00
C GLN A 101 -24.91 -0.12 2.70
N LYS A 102 -26.19 0.29 2.68
CA LYS A 102 -27.06 0.18 1.51
C LYS A 102 -26.52 1.02 0.35
N ASN A 103 -26.17 2.28 0.58
CA ASN A 103 -25.61 3.14 -0.46
C ASN A 103 -24.27 2.63 -1.00
N SER A 104 -23.43 2.02 -0.14
CA SER A 104 -22.19 1.36 -0.55
C SER A 104 -22.47 0.17 -1.48
N MET A 105 -23.46 -0.67 -1.16
CA MET A 105 -23.88 -1.80 -2.00
C MET A 105 -24.49 -1.34 -3.33
N ASP A 106 -25.38 -0.35 -3.30
CA ASP A 106 -26.07 0.17 -4.49
C ASP A 106 -25.10 0.88 -5.46
N SER A 107 -24.04 1.50 -4.94
CA SER A 107 -23.05 2.24 -5.74
C SER A 107 -21.80 1.42 -6.09
N GLY A 108 -21.62 0.23 -5.50
CA GLY A 108 -20.41 -0.57 -5.63
C GLY A 108 -19.15 0.05 -5.00
N ASN A 109 -19.30 1.10 -4.18
CA ASN A 109 -18.19 1.81 -3.55
C ASN A 109 -17.88 1.25 -2.16
N SER A 110 -16.67 1.49 -1.66
CA SER A 110 -16.33 1.06 -0.30
C SER A 110 -17.06 1.89 0.77
N LEU A 111 -17.31 1.28 1.93
CA LEU A 111 -18.05 1.90 3.03
C LEU A 111 -17.43 3.23 3.51
N VAL A 112 -16.10 3.34 3.42
CA VAL A 112 -15.34 4.57 3.73
C VAL A 112 -15.53 5.64 2.66
N GLU A 113 -15.54 5.27 1.38
CA GLU A 113 -15.80 6.23 0.28
C GLU A 113 -17.22 6.77 0.37
N THR A 114 -18.21 5.90 0.65
CA THR A 114 -19.60 6.33 0.87
C THR A 114 -19.70 7.29 2.07
N ALA A 115 -19.00 7.01 3.18
CA ALA A 115 -18.95 7.92 4.32
C ALA A 115 -18.34 9.29 3.94
N LYS A 116 -17.23 9.31 3.18
CA LYS A 116 -16.61 10.55 2.68
C LYS A 116 -17.54 11.33 1.75
N MET A 117 -18.28 10.65 0.87
CA MET A 117 -19.26 11.28 -0.02
C MET A 117 -20.40 11.93 0.77
N ILE A 118 -20.93 11.23 1.78
CA ILE A 118 -21.98 11.77 2.65
C ILE A 118 -21.48 13.00 3.40
N LEU A 119 -20.27 12.95 3.96
CA LEU A 119 -19.65 14.12 4.60
C LEU A 119 -19.46 15.28 3.63
N ALA A 120 -19.03 15.03 2.39
CA ALA A 120 -18.87 16.08 1.38
C ALA A 120 -20.20 16.72 0.95
N LEU A 121 -21.28 15.94 0.90
CA LEU A 121 -22.61 16.43 0.52
C LEU A 121 -23.34 17.13 1.67
N MET A 122 -23.13 16.69 2.91
CA MET A 122 -23.89 17.15 4.07
C MET A 122 -23.15 18.19 4.93
N ARG A 123 -21.87 18.45 4.68
CA ARG A 123 -21.08 19.48 5.37
C ARG A 123 -20.95 20.78 4.55
N ASN A 124 -21.56 20.81 3.36
CA ASN A 124 -21.86 22.01 2.59
C ASN A 124 -23.26 22.57 2.93
#